data_AF-A0A9J7Y010-F1
#
_entry.id   AF-A0A9J7Y010-F1
#
_cell.length_a   1.000
_cell.length_b   1.000
_cell.length_c   1.000
_cell.angle_alpha   90.00
_cell.angle_beta   90.00
_cell.angle_gamma   90.00
#
_symmetry.space_group_name_H-M   'P 1'
#
loop_
_entity.id
_entity.type
_entity.pdbx_description
1 polymer ?
#
loop_
_entity_poly.entity_id
_entity_poly.type
_entity_poly.pdbx_seq_one_letter_code
_entity_poly.pdbx_strand_id
1 'polypeptide(L)'
;MSNVLRLNFFQCLLSLVWFYQYVTPCVLIITCVMKCDRLYDRMFYSGSPAATKLESVAAWKALVKDIRQLSPQHQTFSLEAYHSLILHFAPKHTGFSFLGMYSRLLLAALHFNSNGNRDVARTSEGEARYAVHYPRFRKGGWVVRPIKEKPSYG
;
A
#
# COMPACT_ATOMS: atom_id res chain seq x y z
N MET A 1 0.57 1.72 -22.02
CA MET A 1 0.06 2.51 -20.86
C MET A 1 -1.08 1.76 -20.14
N SER A 2 -0.91 0.47 -19.84
CA SER A 2 -2.05 -0.38 -19.39
C SER A 2 -1.70 -1.36 -18.27
N ASN A 3 -0.48 -1.32 -17.73
CA ASN A 3 0.00 -2.30 -16.74
C ASN A 3 0.26 -1.74 -15.33
N VAL A 4 0.11 -0.43 -15.11
CA VAL A 4 0.40 0.20 -13.81
C VAL A 4 -0.83 0.21 -12.87
N LEU A 5 -2.04 0.17 -13.43
CA LEU A 5 -3.30 0.20 -12.66
C LEU A 5 -3.71 -1.16 -12.08
N ARG A 6 -3.13 -2.28 -12.55
CA ARG A 6 -3.50 -3.63 -12.05
C ARG A 6 -2.78 -4.05 -10.78
N LEU A 7 -1.63 -3.44 -10.47
CA LEU A 7 -0.84 -3.78 -9.27
C LEU A 7 -1.34 -3.06 -8.00
N ASN A 8 -2.00 -1.91 -8.14
CA ASN A 8 -2.51 -1.16 -7.00
C ASN A 8 -3.81 -1.72 -6.41
N PHE A 9 -4.58 -2.49 -7.19
CA PHE A 9 -5.82 -3.08 -6.71
C PHE A 9 -5.57 -4.30 -5.79
N PHE A 10 -4.56 -5.11 -6.13
CA PHE A 10 -4.18 -6.28 -5.34
C PHE A 10 -3.50 -5.92 -4.00
N GLN A 11 -2.70 -4.84 -3.99
CA GLN A 11 -2.06 -4.39 -2.77
C GLN A 11 -3.07 -3.81 -1.75
N CYS A 12 -4.13 -3.16 -2.24
CA CYS A 12 -5.18 -2.55 -1.41
C CYS A 12 -6.09 -3.62 -0.74
N LEU A 13 -6.38 -4.72 -1.45
CA LEU A 13 -7.14 -5.86 -0.92
C LEU A 13 -6.37 -6.63 0.16
N LEU A 14 -5.05 -6.77 0.02
CA LEU A 14 -4.21 -7.44 1.03
C LEU A 14 -4.11 -6.64 2.35
N SER A 15 -4.17 -5.30 2.30
CA SER A 15 -4.27 -4.47 3.50
C SER A 15 -5.59 -4.61 4.26
N LEU A 16 -6.69 -4.96 3.59
CA LEU A 16 -7.99 -5.17 4.24
C LEU A 16 -8.08 -6.52 4.97
N VAL A 17 -7.43 -7.56 4.44
CA VAL A 17 -7.44 -8.90 5.05
C VAL A 17 -6.58 -8.95 6.32
N TRP A 18 -5.47 -8.20 6.38
CA TRP A 18 -4.64 -8.11 7.59
C TRP A 18 -5.20 -7.18 8.67
N PHE A 19 -6.04 -6.20 8.30
CA PHE A 19 -6.71 -5.32 9.26
C PHE A 19 -7.71 -6.08 10.15
N TYR A 20 -8.25 -7.20 9.66
CA TYR A 20 -9.29 -7.96 10.35
C TYR A 20 -8.77 -8.81 11.52
N GLN A 21 -7.47 -9.11 11.60
CA GLN A 21 -6.92 -10.03 12.60
C GLN A 21 -6.38 -9.34 13.87
N TYR A 22 -6.17 -8.02 13.88
CA TYR A 22 -5.43 -7.36 14.98
C TYR A 22 -6.07 -6.12 15.61
N VAL A 23 -7.25 -5.66 15.15
CA VAL A 23 -7.88 -4.46 15.75
C VAL A 23 -9.40 -4.60 15.84
N THR A 24 -9.89 -5.05 17.00
CA THR A 24 -11.19 -4.62 17.55
C THR A 24 -10.92 -4.11 18.96
N PRO A 25 -11.43 -2.91 19.37
CA PRO A 25 -12.71 -2.34 18.99
C PRO A 25 -12.61 -0.85 18.57
N CYS A 26 -12.47 -0.57 17.27
CA CYS A 26 -12.77 0.76 16.70
C CYS A 26 -13.46 0.56 15.34
N VAL A 27 -14.63 -0.07 15.37
CA VAL A 27 -15.37 -0.57 14.18
C VAL A 27 -16.06 0.55 13.37
N LEU A 28 -15.79 1.83 13.63
CA LEU A 28 -16.52 2.94 12.96
C LEU A 28 -15.75 3.71 11.89
N ILE A 29 -14.44 3.57 11.77
CA ILE A 29 -13.66 4.42 10.84
C ILE A 29 -13.30 3.70 9.54
N ILE A 30 -13.13 2.37 9.56
CA ILE A 30 -12.67 1.61 8.37
C ILE A 30 -13.82 1.14 7.49
N THR A 31 -15.01 0.93 8.07
CA THR A 31 -16.23 0.79 7.27
C THR A 31 -16.57 2.08 6.52
N CYS A 32 -16.14 3.26 7.00
CA CYS A 32 -16.43 4.54 6.36
C CYS A 32 -15.57 4.81 5.11
N VAL A 33 -14.28 4.44 5.12
CA VAL A 33 -13.40 4.61 3.93
C VAL A 33 -13.78 3.63 2.82
N MET A 34 -14.21 2.41 3.17
CA MET A 34 -14.69 1.40 2.19
C MET A 34 -16.10 1.67 1.67
N LYS A 35 -16.90 2.53 2.32
CA LYS A 35 -18.26 2.88 1.87
C LYS A 35 -18.29 4.11 0.96
N CYS A 36 -17.15 4.73 0.69
CA CYS A 36 -17.08 5.94 -0.12
C CYS A 36 -16.19 5.80 -1.36
N ASP A 37 -16.24 4.66 -2.04
CA ASP A 37 -16.03 4.64 -3.48
C ASP A 37 -17.40 4.60 -4.17
N ARG A 38 -17.93 5.78 -4.47
CA ARG A 38 -19.14 5.96 -5.31
C ARG A 38 -18.96 5.42 -6.75
N LEU A 39 -17.76 4.91 -7.07
CA LEU A 39 -17.38 4.25 -8.31
C LEU A 39 -17.47 2.71 -8.24
N TYR A 40 -17.51 2.11 -7.04
CA TYR A 40 -17.59 0.66 -6.87
C TYR A 40 -19.03 0.13 -6.92
N ASP A 41 -19.98 0.88 -6.34
CA ASP A 41 -21.41 0.49 -6.29
C ASP A 41 -22.09 0.46 -7.66
N ARG A 42 -21.56 1.21 -8.65
CA ARG A 42 -22.16 1.28 -9.99
C ARG A 42 -21.71 0.13 -10.91
N MET A 43 -20.56 -0.50 -10.62
CA MET A 43 -20.00 -1.56 -11.48
C MET A 43 -20.17 -2.97 -10.89
N PHE A 44 -20.38 -3.10 -9.59
CA PHE A 44 -20.54 -4.38 -8.91
C PHE A 44 -21.64 -4.32 -7.83
N TYR A 45 -22.91 -4.21 -8.23
CA TYR A 45 -24.00 -4.48 -7.31
C TYR A 45 -24.10 -6.00 -7.03
N SER A 46 -24.41 -6.36 -5.79
CA SER A 46 -24.59 -7.74 -5.33
C SER A 46 -25.62 -8.47 -6.19
N GLY A 47 -25.21 -9.55 -6.86
CA GLY A 47 -26.05 -10.33 -7.76
C GLY A 47 -25.88 -10.02 -9.26
N SER A 48 -25.03 -9.06 -9.64
CA SER A 48 -24.64 -8.89 -11.04
C SER A 48 -23.79 -10.08 -11.53
N PRO A 49 -23.91 -10.51 -12.81
CA PRO A 49 -23.08 -11.58 -13.36
C PRO A 49 -21.57 -11.30 -13.28
N ALA A 50 -21.18 -10.02 -13.31
CA ALA A 50 -19.80 -9.59 -13.11
C ALA A 50 -19.34 -9.83 -11.66
N ALA A 51 -20.18 -9.51 -10.66
CA ALA A 51 -19.89 -9.75 -9.25
C ALA A 51 -19.78 -11.24 -8.94
N THR A 52 -20.72 -12.06 -9.41
CA THR A 52 -20.69 -13.53 -9.19
C THR A 52 -19.45 -14.18 -9.82
N LYS A 53 -19.05 -13.74 -11.01
CA LYS A 53 -17.81 -14.21 -11.66
C LYS A 53 -16.58 -13.78 -10.87
N LEU A 54 -16.53 -12.52 -10.42
CA LEU A 54 -15.43 -12.03 -9.60
C LEU A 54 -15.32 -12.82 -8.28
N GLU A 55 -16.44 -13.07 -7.60
CA GLU A 55 -16.50 -13.89 -6.38
C GLU A 55 -16.01 -15.31 -6.64
N SER A 56 -16.41 -15.94 -7.74
CA SER A 56 -15.95 -17.28 -8.11
C SER A 56 -14.45 -17.35 -8.37
N VAL A 57 -13.88 -16.31 -8.98
CA VAL A 57 -12.43 -16.19 -9.24
C VAL A 57 -11.70 -15.90 -7.94
N ALA A 58 -12.20 -14.99 -7.10
CA ALA A 58 -11.61 -14.64 -5.82
C ALA A 58 -11.62 -15.81 -4.83
N ALA A 59 -12.65 -16.65 -4.87
CA ALA A 59 -12.76 -17.87 -4.05
C ALA A 59 -11.94 -19.05 -4.60
N TRP A 60 -11.28 -18.90 -5.74
CA TRP A 60 -10.51 -19.99 -6.34
C TRP A 60 -9.29 -20.34 -5.47
N LYS A 61 -9.28 -21.57 -4.95
CA LYS A 61 -8.25 -22.05 -4.00
C LYS A 61 -6.81 -21.91 -4.50
N ALA A 62 -6.58 -22.10 -5.81
CA ALA A 62 -5.26 -21.92 -6.42
C ALA A 62 -4.83 -20.46 -6.37
N LEU A 63 -5.70 -19.54 -6.81
CA LEU A 63 -5.46 -18.11 -6.73
C LEU A 63 -5.19 -17.65 -5.29
N VAL A 64 -5.98 -18.11 -4.32
CA VAL A 64 -5.77 -17.79 -2.89
C VAL A 64 -4.42 -18.30 -2.39
N LYS A 65 -4.00 -19.49 -2.81
CA LYS A 65 -2.69 -20.06 -2.47
C LYS A 65 -1.56 -19.25 -3.10
N ASP A 66 -1.71 -18.84 -4.35
CA ASP A 66 -0.70 -18.07 -5.08
C ASP A 66 -0.57 -16.65 -4.50
N ILE A 67 -1.69 -16.00 -4.17
CA ILE A 67 -1.72 -14.70 -3.47
C ILE A 67 -0.95 -14.78 -2.15
N ARG A 68 -1.10 -15.87 -1.39
CA ARG A 68 -0.34 -16.08 -0.15
C ARG A 68 1.16 -16.19 -0.39
N GLN A 69 1.59 -16.67 -1.55
CA GLN A 69 3.00 -16.78 -1.93
C GLN A 69 3.55 -15.48 -2.55
N LEU A 70 2.69 -14.67 -3.17
CA LEU A 70 3.05 -13.37 -3.75
C LEU A 70 3.45 -12.34 -2.68
N SER A 71 2.98 -12.49 -1.45
CA SER A 71 3.45 -11.70 -0.32
C SER A 71 4.65 -12.41 0.30
N PRO A 72 5.88 -11.88 0.18
CA PRO A 72 6.99 -12.41 0.96
C PRO A 72 6.64 -12.22 2.43
N GLN A 73 6.67 -13.29 3.22
CA GLN A 73 6.24 -13.33 4.64
C GLN A 73 6.85 -12.22 5.54
N HIS A 74 7.87 -11.50 5.06
CA HIS A 74 8.63 -10.49 5.78
C HIS A 74 8.74 -9.13 5.05
N GLN A 75 8.09 -8.92 3.88
CA GLN A 75 8.14 -7.63 3.18
C GLN A 75 6.97 -6.72 3.59
N THR A 76 7.00 -6.20 4.82
CA THR A 76 6.08 -5.16 5.28
C THR A 76 6.58 -3.74 5.03
N PHE A 77 7.82 -3.57 4.56
CA PHE A 77 8.47 -2.26 4.44
C PHE A 77 7.66 -1.23 3.64
N SER A 78 7.13 -1.61 2.48
CA SER A 78 6.35 -0.68 1.63
C SER A 78 5.02 -0.31 2.28
N LEU A 79 4.37 -1.27 2.94
CA LEU A 79 3.11 -1.07 3.66
C LEU A 79 3.31 -0.16 4.87
N GLU A 80 4.36 -0.41 5.65
CA GLU A 80 4.73 0.42 6.80
C GLU A 80 5.07 1.85 6.36
N ALA A 81 5.83 2.01 5.26
CA ALA A 81 6.14 3.31 4.70
C ALA A 81 4.88 4.08 4.26
N TYR A 82 3.93 3.40 3.60
CA TYR A 82 2.65 4.01 3.25
C TYR A 82 1.82 4.38 4.48
N HIS A 83 1.80 3.51 5.50
CA HIS A 83 1.11 3.79 6.75
C HIS A 83 1.67 5.02 7.45
N SER A 84 3.00 5.20 7.48
CA SER A 84 3.63 6.41 8.00
C SER A 84 3.21 7.67 7.23
N LEU A 85 3.03 7.60 5.91
CA LEU A 85 2.52 8.73 5.11
C LEU A 85 1.07 9.08 5.46
N ILE A 86 0.22 8.08 5.69
CA ILE A 86 -1.16 8.31 6.15
C ILE A 86 -1.14 9.05 7.49
N LEU A 87 -0.31 8.62 8.44
CA LEU A 87 -0.19 9.29 9.74
C LEU A 87 0.35 10.73 9.62
N HIS A 88 1.20 10.99 8.63
CA HIS A 88 1.74 12.32 8.36
C HIS A 88 0.69 13.27 7.75
N PHE A 89 -0.02 12.83 6.71
CA PHE A 89 -1.00 13.67 6.01
C PHE A 89 -2.36 13.73 6.71
N ALA A 90 -2.78 12.66 7.38
CA ALA A 90 -4.06 12.52 8.06
C ALA A 90 -3.86 11.96 9.49
N PRO A 91 -3.27 12.75 10.40
CA PRO A 91 -3.04 12.33 11.78
C PRO A 91 -4.36 12.02 12.50
N LYS A 92 -4.37 10.92 13.27
CA LYS A 92 -5.56 10.43 13.99
C LYS A 92 -6.09 11.41 15.05
N HIS A 93 -5.21 12.22 15.62
CA HIS A 93 -5.55 13.15 16.69
C HIS A 93 -6.15 14.47 16.16
N THR A 94 -6.17 14.66 14.84
CA THR A 94 -6.77 15.85 14.21
C THR A 94 -8.08 15.46 13.56
N GLY A 95 -9.16 16.13 13.96
CA GLY A 95 -10.46 15.98 13.32
C GLY A 95 -10.47 16.65 11.95
N PHE A 96 -10.83 15.91 10.90
CA PHE A 96 -11.03 16.45 9.56
C PHE A 96 -12.47 16.24 9.12
N SER A 97 -12.99 17.14 8.29
CA SER A 97 -14.23 16.87 7.55
C SER A 97 -14.04 15.66 6.64
N PHE A 98 -15.13 15.00 6.26
CA PHE A 98 -15.09 13.85 5.36
C PHE A 98 -14.26 14.13 4.09
N LEU A 99 -14.56 15.22 3.40
CA LEU A 99 -13.83 15.63 2.20
C LEU A 99 -12.36 15.98 2.52
N GLY A 100 -12.12 16.64 3.66
CA GLY A 100 -10.76 17.00 4.10
C GLY A 100 -9.88 15.78 4.39
N MET A 101 -10.45 14.70 4.93
CA MET A 101 -9.76 13.43 5.15
C MET A 101 -9.50 12.70 3.83
N TYR A 102 -10.52 12.63 2.95
CA TYR A 102 -10.41 11.98 1.65
C TYR A 102 -9.31 12.60 0.78
N SER A 103 -9.28 13.93 0.65
CA SER A 103 -8.24 14.63 -0.12
C SER A 103 -6.83 14.38 0.44
N ARG A 104 -6.67 14.28 1.76
CA ARG A 104 -5.38 14.00 2.41
C ARG A 104 -4.91 12.56 2.18
N LEU A 105 -5.82 11.60 2.23
CA LEU A 105 -5.51 10.20 1.91
C LEU A 105 -5.10 10.04 0.43
N LEU A 106 -5.79 10.73 -0.49
CA LEU A 106 -5.40 10.79 -1.90
C LEU A 106 -4.02 11.41 -2.08
N LEU A 107 -3.73 12.50 -1.37
CA LEU A 107 -2.41 13.13 -1.42
C LEU A 107 -1.31 12.19 -0.90
N ALA A 108 -1.57 11.45 0.18
CA ALA A 108 -0.65 10.43 0.68
C ALA A 108 -0.39 9.32 -0.35
N ALA A 109 -1.43 8.88 -1.06
CA ALA A 109 -1.31 7.89 -2.13
C ALA A 109 -0.51 8.42 -3.32
N LEU A 110 -0.77 9.65 -3.76
CA LEU A 110 -0.01 10.31 -4.83
C LEU A 110 1.47 10.45 -4.45
N HIS A 111 1.74 10.88 -3.22
CA HIS A 111 3.10 11.00 -2.70
C HIS A 111 3.82 9.65 -2.68
N PHE A 112 3.15 8.60 -2.19
CA PHE A 112 3.71 7.25 -2.18
C PHE A 112 4.00 6.73 -3.59
N ASN A 113 3.07 6.92 -4.53
CA ASN A 113 3.24 6.47 -5.91
C ASN A 113 4.38 7.20 -6.62
N SER A 114 4.50 8.51 -6.40
CA SER A 114 5.58 9.32 -6.98
C SER A 114 6.95 8.95 -6.39
N ASN A 115 7.01 8.58 -5.11
CA ASN A 115 8.28 8.37 -4.39
C ASN A 115 8.65 6.88 -4.16
N GLY A 116 7.76 5.94 -4.45
CA GLY A 116 7.95 4.51 -4.19
C GLY A 116 9.03 3.89 -5.08
N ASN A 117 9.07 4.31 -6.35
CA ASN A 117 9.94 3.75 -7.38
C ASN A 117 11.07 4.70 -7.81
N ARG A 118 11.56 5.51 -6.87
CA ARG A 118 12.72 6.38 -7.11
C ARG A 118 13.95 5.59 -7.50
N ASP A 119 14.67 6.11 -8.48
CA ASP A 119 15.94 5.58 -8.94
C ASP A 119 17.02 5.66 -7.86
N VAL A 120 18.10 4.91 -8.09
CA VAL A 120 19.28 4.93 -7.22
C VAL A 120 20.03 6.24 -7.45
N ALA A 121 20.34 6.94 -6.35
CA ALA A 121 21.09 8.18 -6.38
C ALA A 121 22.46 7.97 -7.04
N ARG A 122 22.81 8.86 -7.96
CA ARG A 122 24.09 8.83 -8.65
C ARG A 122 25.08 9.85 -8.08
N THR A 123 26.37 9.56 -8.18
CA THR A 123 27.45 10.54 -7.91
C THR A 123 27.56 11.54 -9.07
N SER A 124 28.37 12.59 -8.90
CA SER A 124 28.70 13.53 -9.99
C SER A 124 29.33 12.85 -11.21
N GLU A 125 29.95 11.68 -11.00
CA GLU A 125 30.58 10.86 -12.03
C GLU A 125 29.60 9.83 -12.65
N GLY A 126 28.34 9.81 -12.18
CA GLY A 126 27.28 8.95 -12.71
C GLY A 126 27.19 7.56 -12.07
N GLU A 127 28.03 7.25 -11.08
CA GLU A 127 28.04 5.95 -10.41
C GLU A 127 26.92 5.82 -9.36
N ALA A 128 26.34 4.63 -9.25
CA ALA A 128 25.27 4.36 -8.28
C ALA A 128 25.79 4.39 -6.84
N ARG A 129 25.10 5.12 -5.96
CA ARG A 129 25.47 5.25 -4.54
C ARG A 129 24.85 4.15 -3.70
N TYR A 130 25.67 3.58 -2.81
CA TYR A 130 25.27 2.54 -1.89
C TYR A 130 25.59 2.91 -0.45
N ALA A 131 24.80 2.39 0.48
CA ALA A 131 25.00 2.52 1.92
C ALA A 131 25.07 1.15 2.59
N VAL A 132 25.94 1.03 3.58
CA VAL A 132 26.04 -0.16 4.43
C VAL A 132 24.95 -0.09 5.51
N HIS A 133 24.12 -1.11 5.58
CA HIS A 133 23.11 -1.29 6.63
C HIS A 133 23.46 -2.48 7.51
N TYR A 134 23.23 -2.32 8.81
CA TYR A 134 23.42 -3.35 9.82
C TYR A 134 22.06 -3.86 10.32
N PRO A 135 21.43 -4.83 9.65
CA PRO A 135 20.13 -5.35 10.07
C PRO A 135 20.26 -6.10 11.41
N ARG A 136 19.38 -5.77 12.37
CA ARG A 136 19.39 -6.33 13.73
C ARG A 136 19.41 -7.86 13.78
N PHE A 137 18.74 -8.52 12.83
CA PHE A 137 18.67 -9.99 12.75
C PHE A 137 20.04 -10.64 12.45
N ARG A 138 20.95 -9.95 11.75
CA ARG A 138 22.24 -10.52 11.33
C ARG A 138 23.34 -10.48 12.39
N LYS A 139 23.03 -10.12 13.65
CA LYS A 139 23.94 -10.18 14.81
C LYS A 139 25.38 -9.70 14.51
N GLY A 140 25.50 -8.53 13.87
CA GLY A 140 26.80 -7.92 13.50
C GLY A 140 27.15 -8.02 12.01
N GLY A 141 26.44 -8.84 11.22
CA GLY A 141 26.57 -8.83 9.77
C GLY A 141 25.98 -7.59 9.11
N TRP A 142 26.55 -7.20 7.97
CA TRP A 142 26.10 -6.05 7.18
C TRP A 142 25.47 -6.46 5.84
N VAL A 143 24.70 -5.54 5.27
CA VAL A 143 24.09 -5.64 3.94
C VAL A 143 24.25 -4.29 3.25
N VAL A 144 24.71 -4.30 2.00
CA VAL A 144 24.76 -3.09 1.18
C VAL A 144 23.40 -2.87 0.53
N ARG A 145 22.86 -1.66 0.64
CA ARG A 145 21.60 -1.25 -0.02
C ARG A 145 21.82 -0.01 -0.90
N PRO A 146 21.16 0.06 -2.06
CA PRO A 146 21.21 1.26 -2.88
C PRO A 146 20.56 2.43 -2.16
N ILE A 147 21.18 3.61 -2.25
CA ILE A 147 20.61 4.86 -1.75
C ILE A 147 19.68 5.38 -2.84
N LYS A 148 18.40 5.57 -2.53
CA LYS A 148 17.46 6.19 -3.48
C LYS A 148 17.69 7.70 -3.58
N GLU A 149 17.34 8.27 -4.74
CA GLU A 149 17.34 9.72 -4.94
C GLU A 149 16.46 10.45 -3.92
N LYS A 150 16.70 11.75 -3.73
CA LYS A 150 15.88 12.57 -2.83
C LYS A 150 14.42 12.55 -3.30
N PRO A 151 13.45 12.57 -2.37
CA PRO A 151 12.04 12.64 -2.75
C PRO A 151 11.76 13.95 -3.48
N SER A 152 10.85 13.93 -4.46
CA SER A 152 10.51 15.10 -5.27
C SER A 152 9.85 16.21 -4.43
N TYR A 153 9.12 15.81 -3.39
CA TYR A 153 8.45 16.69 -2.43
C TYR A 153 8.60 16.08 -1.04
N GLY A 154 9.21 16.82 -0.11
CA GLY A 154 9.48 16.38 1.26
C GLY A 154 10.27 17.42 2.04
#